data_AF-A0A2R6GJK8-F1
#
_entry.id   AF-A0A2R6GJK8-F1
#
_cell.length_a   1.000
_cell.length_b   1.000
_cell.length_c   1.000
_cell.angle_alpha   90.00
_cell.angle_beta   90.00
_cell.angle_gamma   90.00
#
_symmetry.space_group_name_H-M   'P 1'
#
loop_
_entity.id
_entity.type
_entity.pdbx_description
1 polymer ?
#
loop_
_entity_poly.entity_id
_entity_poly.type
_entity_poly.pdbx_seq_one_letter_code
_entity_poly.pdbx_strand_id
1 'polypeptide(L)'
;QGLDDVNVRHLMLVADIMTNVGEIESIGRHGISGNKESVLARAAYEVTVNHLLDAAVHGETDDLDGVIENVVVGKPVQVGTGDVDLRMGSLADDEEAAD
;
A
#
# COMPACT_ATOMS: atom_id res chain seq x y z
N GLN A 1 11.47 -12.96 28.10
CA GLN A 1 10.20 -13.52 27.62
C GLN A 1 10.61 -14.58 26.61
N GLY A 2 10.37 -15.87 26.87
CA GLY A 2 10.87 -16.98 26.05
C GLY A 2 10.24 -17.04 24.65
N LEU A 3 10.48 -16.02 23.84
CA LEU A 3 10.27 -16.02 22.40
C LEU A 3 11.64 -16.25 21.78
N ASP A 4 11.89 -17.49 21.38
CA ASP A 4 13.05 -17.83 20.57
C ASP A 4 12.97 -17.07 19.22
N ASP A 5 14.08 -16.40 18.90
CA ASP A 5 14.49 -15.76 17.63
C ASP A 5 13.42 -15.18 16.69
N VAL A 6 12.97 -13.96 16.98
CA VAL A 6 12.45 -13.07 15.91
C VAL A 6 13.61 -12.74 14.99
N ASN A 7 13.52 -13.12 13.71
CA ASN A 7 14.55 -12.78 12.74
C ASN A 7 14.75 -11.26 12.71
N VAL A 8 16.00 -10.82 12.89
CA VAL A 8 16.39 -9.41 12.99
C VAL A 8 15.83 -8.53 11.88
N ARG A 9 15.59 -9.08 10.68
CA ARG A 9 15.01 -8.33 9.55
C ARG A 9 13.62 -7.76 9.85
N HIS A 10 12.80 -8.43 10.66
CA HIS A 10 11.49 -7.91 11.04
C HIS A 10 11.62 -6.68 11.94
N LEU A 11 12.56 -6.72 12.90
CA LEU A 11 12.85 -5.61 13.80
C LEU A 11 13.46 -4.43 13.04
N MET A 12 14.39 -4.71 12.11
CA MET A 12 14.98 -3.69 11.25
C MET A 12 13.93 -3.04 10.36
N LEU A 13 13.03 -3.81 9.73
CA LEU A 13 11.97 -3.26 8.89
C LEU A 13 11.05 -2.31 9.68
N VAL A 14 10.68 -2.69 10.91
CA VAL A 14 9.87 -1.80 11.77
C VAL A 14 10.65 -0.54 12.15
N ALA A 15 11.93 -0.68 12.52
CA ALA A 15 12.78 0.45 12.86
C ALA A 15 12.97 1.41 11.68
N ASP A 16 13.16 0.88 10.48
CA ASP A 16 13.30 1.66 9.24
C ASP A 16 12.01 2.44 8.97
N ILE A 17 10.84 1.80 9.03
CA ILE A 17 9.55 2.46 8.86
C ILE A 17 9.37 3.58 9.90
N MET A 18 9.77 3.36 11.15
CA MET A 18 9.68 4.37 12.21
C MET A 18 10.67 5.53 12.08
N THR A 19 11.71 5.43 11.26
CA THR A 19 12.80 6.42 11.20
C THR A 19 13.07 6.98 9.80
N ASN A 20 12.32 6.54 8.78
CA ASN A 20 12.55 6.88 7.38
C ASN A 20 12.47 8.39 7.07
N VAL A 21 11.71 9.15 7.87
CA VAL A 21 11.51 10.60 7.67
C VAL A 21 12.56 11.48 8.37
N GLY A 22 13.56 10.88 9.02
CA GLY A 22 14.62 11.59 9.75
C GLY A 22 14.29 11.95 11.20
N GLU A 23 13.08 11.62 11.66
CA GLU A 23 12.66 11.64 13.05
C GLU A 23 11.95 10.33 13.42
N ILE A 24 11.76 10.06 14.71
CA ILE A 24 11.09 8.84 15.17
C ILE A 24 9.58 9.06 15.15
N GLU A 25 8.88 8.35 14.27
CA GLU A 25 7.42 8.37 14.19
C GLU A 25 6.78 7.27 15.05
N SER A 26 5.63 7.60 15.64
CA SER A 26 4.83 6.62 16.39
C SER A 26 4.07 5.69 15.44
N ILE A 27 3.92 4.42 15.85
CA ILE A 27 3.02 3.47 15.18
C ILE A 27 1.60 3.77 15.66
N GLY A 28 0.79 4.38 14.81
CA GLY A 28 -0.61 4.70 15.12
C GLY A 28 -1.10 5.94 14.38
N ARG A 29 -2.27 6.46 14.79
CA ARG A 29 -2.93 7.61 14.12
C ARG A 29 -2.16 8.93 14.19
N HIS A 30 -1.25 9.10 15.15
CA HIS A 30 -0.45 10.32 15.28
C HIS A 30 0.93 10.20 14.61
N GLY A 31 1.18 9.12 13.88
CA GLY A 31 2.39 8.95 13.09
C GLY A 31 2.05 8.18 11.82
N ILE A 32 2.73 7.07 11.59
CA ILE A 32 2.75 6.34 10.31
C ILE A 32 1.35 6.02 9.76
N SER A 33 0.38 5.66 10.60
CA SER A 33 -0.97 5.27 10.13
C SER A 33 -1.82 6.48 9.72
N GLY A 34 -1.68 7.59 10.44
CA GLY A 34 -2.40 8.84 10.15
C GLY A 34 -1.81 9.63 8.99
N ASN A 35 -0.52 9.42 8.69
CA ASN A 35 0.22 10.08 7.62
C ASN A 35 0.19 9.31 6.28
N LYS A 36 -0.61 8.24 6.16
CA LYS A 36 -0.76 7.52 4.88
C LYS A 36 -1.36 8.44 3.81
N GLU A 37 -0.88 8.30 2.59
CA GLU A 37 -1.36 9.09 1.44
C GLU A 37 -2.83 8.77 1.12
N SER A 38 -3.17 7.49 0.98
CA SER A 38 -4.53 7.03 0.73
C SER A 38 -5.51 7.46 1.83
N VAL A 39 -6.60 8.12 1.40
CA VAL A 39 -7.73 8.53 2.26
C VAL A 39 -8.40 7.30 2.83
N LEU A 40 -8.64 6.28 2.00
CA LEU A 40 -9.26 5.03 2.45
C LEU A 40 -8.38 4.30 3.45
N ALA A 41 -7.05 4.32 3.26
CA ALA A 41 -6.12 3.71 4.19
C ALA A 41 -6.06 4.44 5.54
N ARG A 42 -6.11 5.79 5.56
CA ARG A 42 -6.25 6.57 6.81
C ARG A 42 -7.59 6.30 7.49
N ALA A 43 -8.68 6.31 6.73
CA ALA A 43 -10.04 6.09 7.25
C ALA A 43 -10.23 4.68 7.82
N ALA A 44 -9.47 3.68 7.36
CA ALA A 44 -9.53 2.32 7.89
C ALA A 44 -9.00 2.18 9.34
N TYR A 45 -8.38 3.21 9.93
CA TYR A 45 -7.81 3.12 11.28
C TYR A 45 -8.15 4.30 12.20
N GLU A 46 -8.71 3.99 13.37
CA GLU A 46 -8.98 4.86 14.54
C GLU A 46 -9.85 6.12 14.38
N VAL A 47 -9.99 6.75 13.20
CA VAL A 47 -10.79 7.98 13.02
C VAL A 47 -11.47 8.05 11.63
N THR A 48 -12.23 7.01 11.26
CA THR A 48 -12.81 6.84 9.90
C THR A 48 -13.60 8.03 9.37
N VAL A 49 -14.59 8.52 10.13
CA VAL A 49 -15.53 9.54 9.63
C VAL A 49 -14.85 10.89 9.41
N ASN A 50 -13.95 11.29 10.31
CA ASN A 50 -13.27 12.57 10.18
C ASN A 50 -12.34 12.57 8.95
N HIS A 51 -11.58 11.49 8.74
CA HIS A 51 -10.72 11.38 7.55
C HIS A 51 -11.50 11.47 6.24
N LEU A 52 -12.67 10.83 6.15
CA LEU A 52 -13.53 10.90 4.95
C LEU A 52 -14.14 12.28 4.77
N LEU A 53 -14.59 12.92 5.85
CA LEU A 53 -15.18 14.26 5.80
C LEU A 53 -14.15 15.30 5.36
N ASP A 54 -12.96 15.29 5.98
CA ASP A 54 -11.89 16.22 5.65
C ASP A 54 -11.45 16.03 4.20
N ALA A 55 -11.26 14.79 3.76
CA ALA A 55 -10.92 14.50 2.37
C ALA A 55 -12.00 14.98 1.38
N ALA A 56 -13.28 14.80 1.71
CA ALA A 56 -14.39 15.25 0.87
C ALA A 56 -14.46 16.78 0.78
N VAL A 57 -14.17 17.50 1.88
CA VAL A 57 -14.13 18.97 1.90
C VAL A 57 -12.97 19.51 1.06
N HIS A 58 -11.81 18.85 1.09
CA HIS A 58 -10.63 19.27 0.33
C HIS A 58 -10.59 18.72 -1.10
N GLY A 59 -11.52 17.84 -1.47
CA GLY A 59 -11.57 17.22 -2.79
C GLY A 59 -10.42 16.26 -3.06
N GLU A 60 -9.93 15.56 -2.03
CA GLU A 60 -8.85 14.58 -2.17
C GLU A 60 -9.28 13.41 -3.07
N THR A 61 -8.33 12.90 -3.85
CA THR A 61 -8.52 11.72 -4.73
C THR A 61 -7.58 10.62 -4.26
N ASP A 62 -8.02 9.38 -4.35
CA ASP A 62 -7.26 8.19 -3.94
C ASP A 62 -6.92 7.36 -5.18
N ASP A 63 -5.63 7.17 -5.43
CA ASP A 63 -5.12 6.49 -6.64
C ASP A 63 -5.25 4.96 -6.56
N LEU A 64 -5.62 4.40 -5.41
CA LEU A 64 -5.83 2.97 -5.20
C LEU A 64 -4.57 2.10 -5.40
N ASP A 65 -3.39 2.61 -5.04
CA ASP A 65 -2.13 1.88 -5.21
C ASP A 65 -1.76 0.98 -4.02
N GLY A 66 -2.26 1.28 -2.83
CA GLY A 66 -1.96 0.48 -1.64
C GLY A 66 -2.89 -0.72 -1.44
N VAL A 67 -2.58 -1.48 -0.38
CA VAL A 67 -3.27 -2.74 -0.08
C VAL A 67 -4.68 -2.52 0.44
N ILE A 68 -4.89 -1.53 1.30
CA ILE A 68 -6.13 -1.37 2.06
C ILE A 68 -7.25 -0.90 1.14
N GLU A 69 -6.96 0.13 0.37
CA GLU A 69 -7.85 0.76 -0.60
C GLU A 69 -8.29 -0.21 -1.70
N ASN A 70 -7.38 -1.05 -2.23
CA ASN A 70 -7.74 -2.10 -3.19
C ASN A 70 -8.67 -3.15 -2.59
N VAL A 71 -8.43 -3.55 -1.33
CA VAL A 71 -9.32 -4.48 -0.61
C VAL A 71 -10.71 -3.87 -0.40
N VAL A 72 -10.78 -2.59 -0.01
CA VAL A 72 -12.05 -1.88 0.21
C VAL A 72 -12.88 -1.79 -1.08
N VAL A 73 -12.24 -1.51 -2.21
CA VAL A 73 -12.91 -1.37 -3.53
C VAL A 73 -13.14 -2.72 -4.22
N GLY A 74 -12.50 -3.80 -3.76
CA GLY A 74 -12.62 -5.14 -4.33
C GLY A 74 -11.76 -5.36 -5.58
N LYS A 75 -10.68 -4.60 -5.76
CA LYS A 75 -9.68 -4.82 -6.80
C LYS A 75 -8.56 -5.75 -6.32
N PRO A 76 -7.91 -6.53 -7.20
CA PRO A 76 -6.70 -7.26 -6.85
C PRO A 76 -5.63 -6.32 -6.29
N VAL A 77 -4.98 -6.73 -5.20
CA VAL A 77 -3.89 -5.97 -4.59
C VAL A 77 -2.60 -6.18 -5.38
N GLN A 78 -1.84 -5.10 -5.63
CA GLN A 78 -0.53 -5.11 -6.32
C GLN A 78 0.60 -5.66 -5.41
N VAL A 79 0.41 -6.83 -4.81
CA VAL A 79 1.41 -7.52 -3.99
C VAL A 79 1.34 -9.02 -4.27
N GLY A 80 2.50 -9.68 -4.36
CA GLY A 80 2.58 -11.12 -4.59
C GLY A 80 2.12 -11.46 -6.01
N THR A 81 1.11 -12.32 -6.15
CA THR A 81 0.61 -12.74 -7.48
C THR A 81 -0.13 -11.63 -8.22
N GLY A 82 -0.64 -10.62 -7.51
CA GLY A 82 -1.32 -9.48 -8.15
C GLY A 82 -0.37 -8.48 -8.81
N ASP A 83 0.95 -8.62 -8.59
CA ASP A 83 1.99 -7.78 -9.20
C ASP A 83 2.48 -8.35 -10.56
N VAL A 84 1.90 -9.45 -11.02
CA VAL A 84 2.27 -10.12 -12.27
C VAL A 84 1.17 -9.96 -13.30
N ASP A 85 1.49 -9.35 -14.45
CA ASP A 85 0.61 -9.28 -15.62
C ASP A 85 0.97 -10.38 -16.64
N LEU A 86 -0.04 -11.14 -17.08
CA LEU A 86 0.14 -12.23 -18.04
C LEU A 86 -0.29 -11.78 -19.43
N ARG A 87 0.62 -11.91 -20.40
CA ARG A 87 0.33 -11.64 -21.81
C ARG A 87 0.43 -12.94 -22.60
N MET A 88 -0.58 -13.21 -23.41
CA MET A 88 -0.60 -14.33 -24.35
C MET A 88 -0.35 -13.78 -25.76
N GLY A 89 0.76 -14.17 -26.38
CA GLY A 89 1.01 -13.89 -27.80
C GLY A 89 0.29 -14.92 -28.68
N SER A 90 -0.37 -14.47 -29.74
CA SER A 90 -0.72 -15.34 -30.87
C SER A 90 0.51 -15.54 -31.74
N LEU A 91 0.81 -16.79 -32.09
CA LEU A 91 1.91 -17.17 -33.00
C LEU A 91 1.71 -16.70 -34.47
N ALA A 92 0.84 -15.73 -34.72
CA ALA A 92 0.39 -15.35 -36.06
C ALA A 92 1.06 -14.07 -36.62
N ASP A 93 1.86 -13.35 -35.84
CA ASP A 93 2.35 -12.01 -36.22
C ASP A 93 3.84 -11.96 -36.61
N ASP A 94 4.53 -13.10 -36.73
CA ASP A 94 5.96 -13.15 -37.08
C ASP A 94 6.25 -13.32 -38.59
N GLU A 95 5.23 -13.44 -39.46
CA GLU A 95 5.43 -13.63 -40.91
C GLU A 95 5.40 -12.34 -41.75
N GLU A 96 5.01 -11.18 -41.19
CA GLU A 96 4.87 -9.91 -41.95
C GLU A 96 6.03 -8.90 -41.75
N ALA A 97 7.04 -9.22 -40.93
CA ALA A 97 8.19 -8.35 -40.69
C ALA A 97 9.44 -8.68 -41.53
N ALA A 98 9.31 -9.58 -42.52
CA ALA A 98 10.39 -10.01 -43.40
C ALA A 98 10.04 -9.81 -44.88
N ASP A 99 9.81 -8.55 -45.29
CA ASP A 99 10.00 -8.08 -46.67
C ASP A 99 10.56 -6.64 -46.66
#